data_AF-A0AA43QXA2-F1
#
_entry.id   AF-A0AA43QXA2-F1
#
_cell.length_a   1.000
_cell.length_b   1.000
_cell.length_c   1.000
_cell.angle_alpha   90.00
_cell.angle_beta   90.00
_cell.angle_gamma   90.00
#
_symmetry.space_group_name_H-M   'P 1'
#
loop_
_entity.id
_entity.type
_entity.pdbx_description
1 polymer ?
#
loop_
_entity_poly.entity_id
_entity_poly.type
_entity_poly.pdbx_seq_one_letter_code
_entity_poly.pdbx_strand_id
1 'polypeptide(L)'
;MKKEIKKTKKHSTKWTLFLVPALTLSAVAGAIYYVVKNSRTIQKEFWSVEKFNEEVKKIEIKKQIVGSLQAKNLLSDFKSRKNLAQKRIDEFNEKHKEIIEKKPGNLTIEEKNILKNKPEPFNPDLFLKNKIETLLDFEKIKFLDFKFLDVEEIPNDSFNLRIHFEVFLNYEYAKGIFESNKVKSTPNSKYYFKSSEVVQFLSNNLKTYQGTEFSKMWPENKKEAEAIVRKYDVKSKELENQVLALEERQKTIEAKEEKTQEELNELQEIKTNINSLKEQIKAVFKREDFQQEIFTWFEKTLIATDAFQDIYSKEKFNIKPFIENSNNQYVSWNPKKGLNELTIKYLFINKENEKIKSEGEIKIFTLDV
;
A
#
# COMPACT_ATOMS: atom_id res chain seq x y z
N MET A 1 47.63 -48.78 -34.50
CA MET A 1 46.15 -48.64 -34.49
C MET A 1 45.81 -47.16 -34.31
N LYS A 2 45.21 -46.57 -35.35
CA LYS A 2 44.80 -45.16 -35.42
C LYS A 2 43.61 -44.91 -34.48
N LYS A 3 43.61 -43.80 -33.74
CA LYS A 3 42.37 -43.20 -33.22
C LYS A 3 42.33 -41.73 -33.61
N GLU A 4 41.25 -41.40 -34.30
CA GLU A 4 40.99 -40.19 -35.05
C GLU A 4 40.74 -38.99 -34.14
N ILE A 5 41.42 -37.87 -34.44
CA ILE A 5 41.07 -36.55 -33.91
C ILE A 5 39.86 -36.07 -34.71
N LYS A 6 38.67 -36.08 -34.11
CA LYS A 6 37.46 -35.47 -34.68
C LYS A 6 37.64 -33.95 -34.77
N LYS A 7 37.94 -33.46 -35.97
CA LYS A 7 37.80 -32.04 -36.33
C LYS A 7 36.32 -31.67 -36.33
N THR A 8 35.87 -30.93 -35.32
CA THR A 8 34.56 -30.25 -35.37
C THR A 8 34.68 -29.02 -36.26
N LYS A 9 33.89 -29.04 -37.34
CA LYS A 9 33.82 -28.00 -38.36
C LYS A 9 33.34 -26.67 -37.75
N LYS A 10 34.11 -25.60 -38.02
CA LYS A 10 33.65 -24.21 -37.94
C LYS A 10 32.53 -24.00 -38.98
N HIS A 11 31.29 -23.86 -38.54
CA HIS A 11 30.25 -23.25 -39.37
C HIS A 11 29.38 -22.29 -38.54
N SER A 12 29.21 -21.09 -39.12
CA SER A 12 28.14 -20.11 -38.89
C SER A 12 28.31 -19.00 -37.82
N THR A 13 29.44 -18.29 -37.81
CA THR A 13 29.55 -16.96 -37.14
C THR A 13 29.01 -15.78 -37.97
N LYS A 14 28.01 -15.99 -38.85
CA LYS A 14 27.49 -14.90 -39.71
C LYS A 14 25.97 -14.75 -39.79
N TRP A 15 25.18 -15.53 -39.05
CA TRP A 15 23.70 -15.42 -39.11
C TRP A 15 23.01 -14.99 -37.81
N THR A 16 23.74 -14.80 -36.71
CA THR A 16 23.17 -14.29 -35.44
C THR A 16 23.14 -12.76 -35.32
N LEU A 17 23.54 -12.01 -36.35
CA LEU A 17 23.63 -10.55 -36.28
C LEU A 17 22.38 -9.79 -36.78
N PHE A 18 21.32 -10.47 -37.22
CA PHE A 18 20.18 -9.80 -37.88
C PHE A 18 18.80 -10.02 -37.26
N LEU A 19 18.67 -10.61 -36.06
CA LEU A 19 17.33 -10.98 -35.56
C LEU A 19 17.01 -10.70 -34.07
N VAL A 20 17.66 -9.76 -33.38
CA VAL A 20 17.10 -9.21 -32.11
C VAL A 20 17.49 -7.74 -31.89
N PRO A 21 16.70 -6.74 -32.33
CA PRO A 21 16.99 -5.33 -32.06
C PRO A 21 16.47 -4.77 -30.72
N ALA A 22 15.82 -5.55 -29.84
CA ALA A 22 15.09 -4.97 -28.69
C ALA A 22 15.46 -5.49 -27.28
N LEU A 23 16.26 -6.56 -27.14
CA LEU A 23 16.57 -7.16 -25.82
C LEU A 23 18.05 -7.11 -25.42
N THR A 24 18.95 -6.63 -26.30
CA THR A 24 20.38 -6.55 -25.99
C THR A 24 20.83 -5.16 -25.56
N LEU A 25 20.09 -4.09 -25.82
CA LEU A 25 20.51 -2.72 -25.45
C LEU A 25 20.63 -2.53 -23.92
N SER A 26 19.69 -3.07 -23.14
CA SER A 26 19.75 -3.03 -21.67
C SER A 26 20.85 -3.92 -21.09
N ALA A 27 21.09 -5.09 -21.67
CA ALA A 27 22.17 -6.01 -21.26
C ALA A 27 23.57 -5.49 -21.67
N VAL A 28 23.69 -4.87 -22.85
CA VAL A 28 24.92 -4.27 -23.37
C VAL A 28 25.22 -2.97 -22.62
N ALA A 29 24.22 -2.15 -22.28
CA ALA A 29 24.41 -0.98 -21.41
C ALA A 29 24.84 -1.38 -19.98
N GLY A 30 24.27 -2.45 -19.42
CA GLY A 30 24.67 -3.01 -18.13
C GLY A 30 26.11 -3.55 -18.14
N ALA A 31 26.48 -4.30 -19.18
CA ALA A 31 27.84 -4.83 -19.35
C ALA A 31 28.88 -3.74 -19.65
N ILE A 32 28.53 -2.74 -20.47
CA ILE A 32 29.38 -1.56 -20.72
C ILE A 32 29.51 -0.73 -19.43
N TYR A 33 28.44 -0.52 -18.66
CA TYR A 33 28.50 0.15 -17.36
C TYR A 33 29.39 -0.63 -16.36
N TYR A 34 29.26 -1.95 -16.29
CA TYR A 34 30.07 -2.80 -15.42
C TYR A 34 31.56 -2.78 -15.83
N VAL A 35 31.85 -2.83 -17.14
CA VAL A 35 33.21 -2.73 -17.67
C VAL A 35 33.78 -1.33 -17.49
N VAL A 36 33.01 -0.26 -17.74
CA VAL A 36 33.44 1.14 -17.56
C VAL A 36 33.64 1.49 -16.08
N LYS A 37 32.75 1.03 -15.19
CA LYS A 37 32.88 1.18 -13.73
C LYS A 37 34.11 0.46 -13.20
N ASN A 38 34.46 -0.71 -13.76
CA ASN A 38 35.62 -1.50 -13.33
C ASN A 38 36.93 -1.20 -14.10
N SER A 39 36.90 -0.44 -15.20
CA SER A 39 38.09 -0.14 -16.03
C SER A 39 38.64 1.28 -15.84
N ARG A 40 37.85 2.22 -15.29
CA ARG A 40 38.35 3.56 -14.96
C ARG A 40 38.72 3.61 -13.48
N THR A 41 39.95 4.03 -13.18
CA THR A 41 40.34 4.39 -11.82
C THR A 41 39.42 5.52 -11.35
N ILE A 42 38.52 5.22 -10.41
CA ILE A 42 37.66 6.24 -9.79
C ILE A 42 38.60 7.24 -9.11
N GLN A 43 38.69 8.45 -9.67
CA GLN A 43 39.40 9.54 -9.02
C GLN A 43 38.59 9.95 -7.80
N LYS A 44 39.09 9.59 -6.62
CA LYS A 44 38.43 9.92 -5.35
C LYS A 44 38.56 11.40 -5.07
N GLU A 45 37.44 12.04 -4.80
CA GLU A 45 37.39 13.44 -4.40
C GLU A 45 37.87 13.60 -2.95
N PHE A 46 38.65 14.63 -2.67
CA PHE A 46 39.06 14.92 -1.30
C PHE A 46 37.92 15.61 -0.54
N TRP A 47 37.58 15.08 0.63
CA TRP A 47 36.59 15.63 1.55
C TRP A 47 37.27 15.99 2.88
N SER A 48 37.27 17.27 3.24
CA SER A 48 37.74 17.70 4.57
C SER A 48 36.72 17.31 5.65
N VAL A 49 37.16 17.29 6.91
CA VAL A 49 36.26 16.99 8.05
C VAL A 49 35.22 18.09 8.21
N GLU A 50 35.59 19.34 7.92
CA GLU A 50 34.70 20.51 7.93
C GLU A 50 33.63 20.35 6.84
N LYS A 51 34.02 20.07 5.59
CA LYS A 51 33.08 19.81 4.48
C LYS A 51 32.11 18.69 4.83
N PHE A 52 32.61 17.59 5.39
CA PHE A 52 31.76 16.49 5.84
C PHE A 52 30.74 16.94 6.88
N ASN A 53 31.19 17.62 7.95
CA ASN A 53 30.33 18.08 9.04
C ASN A 53 29.29 19.11 8.60
N GLU A 54 29.59 19.92 7.58
CA GLU A 54 28.64 20.86 6.99
C GLU A 54 27.56 20.15 6.16
N GLU A 55 27.95 19.18 5.33
CA GLU A 55 27.01 18.48 4.46
C GLU A 55 26.10 17.51 5.21
N VAL A 56 26.62 16.79 6.23
CA VAL A 56 25.79 15.85 7.01
C VAL A 56 24.71 16.54 7.83
N LYS A 57 24.91 17.80 8.24
CA LYS A 57 23.89 18.60 8.94
C LYS A 57 22.73 19.03 8.04
N LYS A 58 22.92 18.99 6.72
CA LYS A 58 21.88 19.31 5.72
C LYS A 58 21.08 18.08 5.29
N ILE A 59 21.42 16.90 5.80
CA ILE A 59 20.67 15.68 5.51
C ILE A 59 19.33 15.76 6.24
N GLU A 60 18.25 15.62 5.48
CA GLU A 60 16.90 15.51 6.01
C GLU A 60 16.25 14.21 5.53
N ILE A 61 15.43 13.63 6.40
CA ILE A 61 14.49 12.57 6.05
C ILE A 61 13.14 13.23 5.75
N LYS A 62 12.34 12.60 4.88
CA LYS A 62 10.97 13.07 4.66
C LYS A 62 10.17 13.03 5.96
N LYS A 63 9.84 14.22 6.48
CA LYS A 63 9.19 14.41 7.80
C LYS A 63 7.76 13.88 7.87
N GLN A 64 7.10 13.71 6.72
CA GLN A 64 5.72 13.22 6.65
C GLN A 64 5.59 12.12 5.59
N ILE A 65 5.15 10.94 6.03
CA ILE A 65 4.87 9.78 5.20
C ILE A 65 3.36 9.57 5.19
N VAL A 66 2.79 9.62 3.99
CA VAL A 66 1.35 9.42 3.77
C VAL A 66 1.16 8.06 3.09
N GLY A 67 0.32 7.20 3.66
CA GLY A 67 0.04 5.88 3.08
C GLY A 67 -0.67 4.93 4.03
N SER A 68 -0.65 3.63 3.72
CA SER A 68 -1.24 2.59 4.58
C SER A 68 -0.36 2.21 5.78
N LEU A 69 0.92 2.59 5.77
CA LEU A 69 1.87 2.26 6.83
C LEU A 69 1.70 3.20 8.03
N GLN A 70 1.23 2.64 9.15
CA GLN A 70 1.06 3.37 10.41
C GLN A 70 2.30 3.25 11.30
N ALA A 71 2.59 4.29 12.08
CA ALA A 71 3.72 4.34 13.02
C ALA A 71 3.72 3.13 13.98
N LYS A 72 2.61 2.85 14.66
CA LYS A 72 2.51 1.71 15.58
C LYS A 72 2.82 0.36 14.89
N ASN A 73 2.30 0.18 13.67
CA ASN A 73 2.51 -1.05 12.91
C ASN A 73 3.98 -1.19 12.49
N LEU A 74 4.60 -0.11 12.00
CA LEU A 74 6.02 -0.08 11.66
C LEU A 74 6.90 -0.44 12.85
N LEU A 75 6.65 0.20 14.00
CA LEU A 75 7.39 -0.05 15.23
C LEU A 75 7.24 -1.50 15.70
N SER A 76 6.03 -2.04 15.66
CA SER A 76 5.77 -3.41 16.09
C SER A 76 6.46 -4.45 15.20
N ASP A 77 6.40 -4.29 13.87
CA ASP A 77 7.10 -5.16 12.92
C ASP A 77 8.62 -5.03 13.07
N PHE A 78 9.13 -3.82 13.25
CA PHE A 78 10.55 -3.56 13.50
C PHE A 78 11.06 -4.30 14.74
N LYS A 79 10.40 -4.09 15.90
CA LYS A 79 10.75 -4.75 17.17
C LYS A 79 10.64 -6.29 17.05
N SER A 80 9.57 -6.78 16.42
CA SER A 80 9.35 -8.21 16.21
C SER A 80 10.46 -8.87 15.40
N ARG A 81 10.85 -8.27 14.25
CA ARG A 81 11.92 -8.81 13.40
C ARG A 81 13.30 -8.71 14.05
N LYS A 82 13.58 -7.60 14.75
CA LYS A 82 14.82 -7.43 15.54
C LYS A 82 14.95 -8.54 16.58
N ASN A 83 13.89 -8.79 17.35
CA ASN A 83 13.85 -9.83 18.37
C ASN A 83 13.96 -11.24 17.77
N LEU A 84 13.30 -11.51 16.64
CA LEU A 84 13.37 -12.81 15.96
C LEU A 84 14.79 -13.10 15.44
N ALA A 85 15.46 -12.12 14.84
CA ALA A 85 16.84 -12.27 14.38
C ALA A 85 17.79 -12.52 15.56
N GLN A 86 17.64 -11.76 16.65
CA GLN A 86 18.43 -11.96 17.85
C GLN A 86 18.23 -13.36 18.44
N LYS A 87 16.98 -13.81 18.56
CA LYS A 87 16.65 -15.17 19.03
C LYS A 87 17.34 -16.25 18.20
N ARG A 88 17.36 -16.13 16.86
CA ARG A 88 18.06 -17.08 15.98
C ARG A 88 19.57 -17.08 16.21
N ILE A 89 20.16 -15.92 16.46
CA ILE A 89 21.59 -15.80 16.79
C ILE A 89 21.87 -16.46 18.14
N ASP A 90 21.04 -16.21 19.15
CA ASP A 90 21.20 -16.77 20.50
C ASP A 90 21.06 -18.29 20.48
N GLU A 91 20.02 -18.81 19.81
CA GLU A 91 19.83 -20.26 19.60
C GLU A 91 21.01 -20.91 18.88
N PHE A 92 21.56 -20.24 17.86
CA PHE A 92 22.76 -20.71 17.18
C PHE A 92 23.99 -20.70 18.10
N ASN A 93 24.18 -19.63 18.88
CA ASN A 93 25.32 -19.50 19.78
C ASN A 93 25.28 -20.54 20.91
N GLU A 94 24.10 -20.80 21.48
CA GLU A 94 23.92 -21.84 22.50
C GLU A 94 24.16 -23.24 21.92
N LYS A 95 23.60 -23.54 20.75
CA LYS A 95 23.77 -24.84 20.08
C LYS A 95 25.24 -25.12 19.70
N HIS A 96 26.01 -24.08 19.41
CA HIS A 96 27.39 -24.19 18.94
C HIS A 96 28.40 -23.55 19.90
N LYS A 97 28.07 -23.45 21.19
CA LYS A 97 28.87 -22.78 22.22
C LYS A 97 30.31 -23.28 22.27
N GLU A 98 30.49 -24.59 22.26
CA GLU A 98 31.81 -25.25 22.28
C GLU A 98 32.68 -24.89 21.06
N ILE A 99 32.06 -24.57 19.92
CA ILE A 99 32.77 -24.15 18.70
C ILE A 99 33.15 -22.68 18.80
N ILE A 100 32.27 -21.84 19.34
CA ILE A 100 32.47 -20.39 19.46
C ILE A 100 33.57 -20.04 20.47
N GLU A 101 33.66 -20.79 21.56
CA GLU A 101 34.67 -20.57 22.61
C GLU A 101 36.08 -21.07 22.20
N LYS A 102 36.20 -21.88 21.15
CA LYS A 102 37.51 -22.33 20.63
C LYS A 102 38.28 -21.21 19.96
N LYS A 103 39.61 -21.23 20.15
CA LYS A 103 40.51 -20.34 19.42
C LYS A 103 40.42 -20.58 17.90
N PRO A 104 40.45 -19.54 17.04
CA PRO A 104 40.27 -19.67 15.59
C PRO A 104 41.22 -20.65 14.89
N GLY A 105 42.43 -20.82 15.42
CA GLY A 105 43.44 -21.76 14.91
C GLY A 105 43.14 -23.24 15.18
N ASN A 106 42.23 -23.53 16.11
CA ASN A 106 41.93 -24.90 16.57
C ASN A 106 40.63 -25.46 15.99
N LEU A 107 39.98 -24.73 15.08
CA LEU A 107 38.72 -25.12 14.47
C LEU A 107 38.94 -26.07 13.29
N THR A 108 38.17 -27.17 13.25
CA THR A 108 38.10 -28.06 12.09
C THR A 108 37.45 -27.36 10.88
N ILE A 109 37.58 -27.96 9.70
CA ILE A 109 36.95 -27.42 8.48
C ILE A 109 35.41 -27.40 8.63
N GLU A 110 34.84 -28.42 9.25
CA GLU A 110 33.40 -28.53 9.51
C GLU A 110 32.92 -27.44 10.47
N GLU A 111 33.65 -27.22 11.57
CA GLU A 111 33.37 -26.15 12.53
C GLU A 111 33.44 -24.76 11.91
N LYS A 112 34.42 -24.51 11.03
CA LYS A 112 34.50 -23.27 10.26
C LYS A 112 33.30 -23.08 9.33
N ASN A 113 32.80 -24.16 8.72
CA ASN A 113 31.61 -24.10 7.86
C ASN A 113 30.33 -23.87 8.67
N ILE A 114 30.22 -24.43 9.87
CA ILE A 114 29.10 -24.14 10.79
C ILE A 114 29.10 -22.65 11.13
N LEU A 115 30.24 -22.08 11.53
CA LEU A 115 30.35 -20.65 11.86
C LEU A 115 30.07 -19.72 10.67
N LYS A 116 30.39 -20.13 9.44
CA LYS A 116 30.01 -19.38 8.22
C LYS A 116 28.50 -19.31 8.02
N ASN A 117 27.75 -20.30 8.50
CA ASN A 117 26.29 -20.35 8.41
C ASN A 117 25.59 -19.71 9.62
N LYS A 118 26.33 -18.95 10.44
CA LYS A 118 25.75 -18.18 11.54
C LYS A 118 24.68 -17.22 10.99
N PRO A 119 23.49 -17.16 11.60
CA PRO A 119 22.45 -16.21 11.18
C PRO A 119 22.94 -14.77 11.21
N GLU A 120 22.57 -13.99 10.19
CA GLU A 120 22.90 -12.57 10.14
C GLU A 120 22.10 -11.76 11.18
N PRO A 121 22.70 -10.70 11.75
CA PRO A 121 21.97 -9.77 12.60
C PRO A 121 20.89 -9.03 11.81
N PHE A 122 19.84 -8.60 12.51
CA PHE A 122 18.84 -7.73 11.91
C PHE A 122 19.51 -6.47 11.34
N ASN A 123 19.16 -6.13 10.10
CA ASN A 123 19.67 -4.97 9.40
C ASN A 123 18.59 -3.87 9.38
N PRO A 124 18.69 -2.83 10.24
CA PRO A 124 17.72 -1.75 10.30
C PRO A 124 17.65 -0.93 9.00
N ASP A 125 18.81 -0.67 8.39
CA ASP A 125 18.90 0.08 7.13
C ASP A 125 18.09 -0.59 6.02
N LEU A 126 18.34 -1.88 5.77
CA LEU A 126 17.62 -2.64 4.75
C LEU A 126 16.11 -2.67 5.00
N PHE A 127 15.69 -2.77 6.27
CA PHE A 127 14.28 -2.79 6.62
C PHE A 127 13.58 -1.44 6.41
N LEU A 128 14.25 -0.34 6.76
CA LEU A 128 13.66 1.02 6.76
C LEU A 128 13.77 1.72 5.40
N LYS A 129 14.78 1.42 4.60
CA LYS A 129 15.04 2.08 3.30
C LYS A 129 13.91 2.00 2.29
N ASN A 130 13.08 0.95 2.37
CA ASN A 130 11.91 0.78 1.51
C ASN A 130 10.62 1.40 2.09
N LYS A 131 10.70 1.99 3.29
CA LYS A 131 9.56 2.51 4.05
C LYS A 131 9.66 4.01 4.31
N ILE A 132 10.89 4.52 4.36
CA ILE A 132 11.21 5.90 4.71
C ILE A 132 12.07 6.47 3.59
N GLU A 133 11.57 7.55 2.98
CA GLU A 133 12.24 8.25 1.90
C GLU A 133 13.26 9.24 2.47
N THR A 134 14.48 9.23 1.93
CA THR A 134 15.55 10.18 2.27
C THR A 134 15.60 11.29 1.21
N LEU A 135 15.82 12.54 1.63
CA LEU A 135 15.91 13.69 0.72
C LEU A 135 17.37 14.00 0.36
N LEU A 136 18.10 12.97 -0.07
CA LEU A 136 19.51 13.10 -0.45
C LEU A 136 19.64 13.39 -1.95
N ASP A 137 20.40 14.42 -2.30
CA ASP A 137 20.79 14.67 -3.68
C ASP A 137 21.87 13.68 -4.17
N PHE A 138 22.16 13.72 -5.48
CA PHE A 138 23.13 12.83 -6.09
C PHE A 138 24.55 12.96 -5.50
N GLU A 139 24.98 14.17 -5.13
CA GLU A 139 26.31 14.39 -4.56
C GLU A 139 26.40 13.74 -3.18
N LYS A 140 25.39 13.95 -2.34
CA LYS A 140 25.29 13.31 -1.01
C LYS A 140 25.22 11.79 -1.13
N ILE A 141 24.40 11.23 -2.02
CA ILE A 141 24.31 9.78 -2.25
C ILE A 141 25.66 9.19 -2.68
N LYS A 142 26.43 9.93 -3.48
CA LYS A 142 27.71 9.46 -4.00
C LYS A 142 28.80 9.47 -2.92
N PHE A 143 28.89 10.54 -2.13
CA PHE A 143 30.03 10.75 -1.24
C PHE A 143 29.74 10.45 0.24
N LEU A 144 28.48 10.28 0.62
CA LEU A 144 28.07 9.95 1.98
C LEU A 144 27.39 8.58 2.00
N ASP A 145 27.78 7.76 2.99
CA ASP A 145 27.18 6.45 3.26
C ASP A 145 26.17 6.59 4.39
N PHE A 146 24.92 6.87 4.02
CA PHE A 146 23.78 7.02 4.93
C PHE A 146 23.18 5.66 5.28
N LYS A 147 22.92 5.41 6.57
CA LYS A 147 22.28 4.18 7.07
C LYS A 147 21.27 4.47 8.16
N PHE A 148 20.10 3.83 8.10
CA PHE A 148 19.20 3.82 9.24
C PHE A 148 19.72 2.89 10.35
N LEU A 149 19.50 3.30 11.60
CA LEU A 149 19.99 2.61 12.80
C LEU A 149 18.88 2.00 13.63
N ASP A 150 17.84 2.76 13.93
CA ASP A 150 16.79 2.31 14.86
C ASP A 150 15.50 3.12 14.69
N VAL A 151 14.43 2.59 15.27
CA VAL A 151 13.14 3.27 15.38
C VAL A 151 12.70 3.28 16.84
N GLU A 152 12.35 4.47 17.32
CA GLU A 152 11.91 4.70 18.69
C GLU A 152 10.49 5.31 18.70
N GLU A 153 9.70 4.88 19.67
CA GLU A 153 8.39 5.47 19.93
C GLU A 153 8.51 6.85 20.55
N ILE A 154 7.55 7.72 20.22
CA ILE A 154 7.39 8.99 20.93
C ILE A 154 6.28 8.79 21.97
N PRO A 155 6.55 8.98 23.27
CA PRO A 155 5.55 8.77 24.30
C PRO A 155 4.29 9.58 24.04
N ASN A 156 3.13 8.93 24.20
CA ASN A 156 1.80 9.53 23.97
C ASN A 156 1.54 10.02 22.54
N ASP A 157 2.33 9.58 21.55
CA ASP A 157 2.14 9.93 20.15
C ASP A 157 2.07 8.68 19.27
N SER A 158 0.88 8.39 18.73
CA SER A 158 0.64 7.22 17.89
C SER A 158 0.96 7.44 16.42
N PHE A 159 1.26 8.67 16.00
CA PHE A 159 1.49 9.04 14.60
C PHE A 159 2.97 9.29 14.32
N ASN A 160 3.75 9.66 15.33
CA ASN A 160 5.14 10.02 15.15
C ASN A 160 6.10 8.93 15.67
N LEU A 161 7.18 8.72 14.93
CA LEU A 161 8.30 7.90 15.36
C LEU A 161 9.59 8.69 15.25
N ARG A 162 10.53 8.43 16.16
CA ARG A 162 11.89 8.93 16.05
C ARG A 162 12.74 7.92 15.29
N ILE A 163 13.27 8.35 14.14
CA ILE A 163 14.07 7.55 13.24
C ILE A 163 15.54 7.92 13.45
N HIS A 164 16.33 6.96 13.90
CA HIS A 164 17.76 7.14 14.14
C HIS A 164 18.55 6.75 12.90
N PHE A 165 19.56 7.53 12.54
CA PHE A 165 20.42 7.26 11.40
C PHE A 165 21.87 7.67 11.67
N GLU A 166 22.77 7.12 10.86
CA GLU A 166 24.17 7.52 10.84
C GLU A 166 24.67 7.71 9.42
N VAL A 167 25.77 8.45 9.31
CA VAL A 167 26.39 8.82 8.06
C VAL A 167 27.90 8.72 8.19
N PHE A 168 28.52 8.09 7.21
CA PHE A 168 29.98 8.03 7.06
C PHE A 168 30.41 8.67 5.75
N LEU A 169 31.71 8.96 5.62
CA LEU A 169 32.29 9.24 4.30
C LEU A 169 32.29 7.95 3.46
N ASN A 170 31.78 8.04 2.24
CA ASN A 170 31.82 6.93 1.30
C ASN A 170 33.23 6.80 0.69
N TYR A 171 34.05 5.97 1.33
CA TYR A 171 35.44 5.72 0.92
C TYR A 171 35.60 5.03 -0.44
N GLU A 172 34.52 4.56 -1.09
CA GLU A 172 34.57 4.08 -2.48
C GLU A 172 34.80 5.25 -3.45
N TYR A 173 34.16 6.40 -3.19
CA TYR A 173 34.15 7.57 -4.08
C TYR A 173 34.88 8.80 -3.53
N ALA A 174 35.12 8.87 -2.22
CA ALA A 174 35.82 9.96 -1.57
C ALA A 174 37.09 9.49 -0.83
N LYS A 175 38.02 10.42 -0.64
CA LYS A 175 39.19 10.28 0.24
C LYS A 175 39.16 11.39 1.29
N GLY A 176 39.46 11.04 2.53
CA GLY A 176 39.56 11.99 3.63
C GLY A 176 40.97 12.12 4.16
N ILE A 177 41.10 12.77 5.31
CA ILE A 177 42.29 12.70 6.17
C ILE A 177 42.58 11.23 6.48
N PHE A 178 43.86 10.90 6.63
CA PHE A 178 44.26 9.52 6.90
C PHE A 178 43.60 8.96 8.17
N GLU A 179 42.99 7.79 7.99
CA GLU A 179 42.47 6.92 9.04
C GLU A 179 42.84 5.47 8.71
N SER A 180 43.08 4.66 9.74
CA SER A 180 43.32 3.24 9.54
C SER A 180 42.03 2.54 9.06
N ASN A 181 42.16 1.44 8.31
CA ASN A 181 40.99 0.67 7.87
C ASN A 181 40.17 0.08 9.04
N LYS A 182 40.75 -0.02 10.24
CA LYS A 182 40.04 -0.42 11.46
C LYS A 182 39.13 0.68 12.01
N VAL A 183 39.38 1.93 11.64
CA VAL A 183 38.66 3.13 12.12
C VAL A 183 37.64 3.62 11.10
N LYS A 184 37.96 3.52 9.80
CA LYS A 184 37.04 3.90 8.71
C LYS A 184 35.69 3.21 8.85
N SER A 185 34.62 3.95 8.61
CA SER A 185 33.23 3.45 8.67
C SER A 185 32.85 2.85 10.03
N THR A 186 33.47 3.35 11.11
CA THR A 186 33.10 3.04 12.49
C THR A 186 32.78 4.32 13.25
N PRO A 187 32.06 4.26 14.40
CA PRO A 187 31.79 5.45 15.21
C PRO A 187 33.02 6.22 15.69
N ASN A 188 34.22 5.62 15.65
CA ASN A 188 35.49 6.27 16.00
C ASN A 188 36.11 7.06 14.83
N SER A 189 35.48 7.01 13.64
CA SER A 189 35.88 7.76 12.46
C SER A 189 35.70 9.26 12.68
N LYS A 190 36.65 10.06 12.18
CA LYS A 190 36.53 11.53 12.05
C LYS A 190 35.38 11.91 11.12
N TYR A 191 35.03 11.01 10.20
CA TYR A 191 33.91 11.11 9.28
C TYR A 191 32.74 10.26 9.78
N TYR A 192 32.24 10.59 10.96
CA TYR A 192 31.07 9.95 11.56
C TYR A 192 30.07 11.00 12.01
N PHE A 193 28.81 10.80 11.63
CA PHE A 193 27.70 11.61 12.08
C PHE A 193 26.55 10.70 12.47
N LYS A 194 25.91 10.99 13.61
CA LYS A 194 24.71 10.29 14.09
C LYS A 194 23.67 11.32 14.47
N SER A 195 22.44 11.11 14.03
CA SER A 195 21.32 11.98 14.35
C SER A 195 20.01 11.19 14.40
N SER A 196 18.93 11.89 14.72
CA SER A 196 17.57 11.35 14.67
C SER A 196 16.59 12.42 14.22
N GLU A 197 15.57 12.02 13.50
CA GLU A 197 14.47 12.90 13.11
C GLU A 197 13.13 12.31 13.51
N VAL A 198 12.17 13.19 13.80
CA VAL A 198 10.79 12.81 14.05
C VAL A 198 10.06 12.76 12.71
N VAL A 199 9.47 11.61 12.41
CA VAL A 199 8.73 11.37 11.17
C VAL A 199 7.27 11.06 11.53
N GLN A 200 6.36 11.78 10.90
CA GLN A 200 4.93 11.61 11.04
C GLN A 200 4.40 10.62 10.00
N PHE A 201 3.61 9.65 10.44
CA PHE A 201 2.95 8.65 9.61
C PHE A 201 1.45 8.92 9.64
N LEU A 202 0.91 9.33 8.49
CA LEU A 202 -0.51 9.64 8.33
C LEU A 202 -1.17 8.63 7.40
N SER A 203 -2.29 8.07 7.86
CA SER A 203 -3.11 7.23 7.00
C SER A 203 -3.85 8.04 5.95
N ASN A 204 -3.85 7.52 4.73
CA ASN A 204 -4.66 8.01 3.61
C ASN A 204 -5.86 7.11 3.31
N ASN A 205 -6.22 6.25 4.25
CA ASN A 205 -7.35 5.33 4.13
C ASN A 205 -8.30 5.55 5.30
N LEU A 206 -9.60 5.38 5.07
CA LEU A 206 -10.57 5.37 6.17
C LEU A 206 -10.17 4.30 7.20
N LYS A 207 -10.18 4.67 8.47
CA LYS A 207 -9.87 3.80 9.62
C LYS A 207 -11.04 2.84 9.90
N THR A 208 -11.30 1.95 8.94
CA THR A 208 -12.37 0.94 8.92
C THR A 208 -11.85 -0.50 9.02
N TYR A 209 -10.54 -0.67 9.19
CA TYR A 209 -9.87 -1.97 9.26
C TYR A 209 -9.88 -2.56 10.68
N GLN A 210 -9.51 -3.83 10.81
CA GLN A 210 -9.51 -4.56 12.08
C GLN A 210 -8.69 -3.83 13.16
N GLY A 211 -9.24 -3.75 14.37
CA GLY A 211 -8.62 -3.06 15.51
C GLY A 211 -8.94 -1.56 15.63
N THR A 212 -9.63 -0.97 14.65
CA THR A 212 -10.20 0.39 14.74
C THR A 212 -11.51 0.38 15.52
N GLU A 213 -11.92 1.54 16.05
CA GLU A 213 -13.22 1.67 16.71
C GLU A 213 -14.38 1.39 15.76
N PHE A 214 -14.25 1.78 14.49
CA PHE A 214 -15.20 1.43 13.43
C PHE A 214 -15.42 -0.07 13.34
N SER A 215 -14.33 -0.85 13.31
CA SER A 215 -14.42 -2.31 13.20
C SER A 215 -15.02 -2.96 14.45
N LYS A 216 -14.84 -2.36 15.64
CA LYS A 216 -15.44 -2.87 16.88
C LYS A 216 -16.95 -2.63 16.92
N MET A 217 -17.39 -1.45 16.48
CA MET A 217 -18.82 -1.07 16.43
C MET A 217 -19.53 -1.52 15.15
N TRP A 218 -18.85 -2.23 14.26
CA TRP A 218 -19.42 -2.68 13.00
C TRP A 218 -20.70 -3.52 13.16
N PRO A 219 -20.82 -4.47 14.11
CA PRO A 219 -22.03 -5.27 14.28
C PRO A 219 -23.29 -4.43 14.58
N GLU A 220 -23.14 -3.33 15.32
CA GLU A 220 -24.22 -2.39 15.63
C GLU A 220 -24.49 -1.48 14.43
N ASN A 221 -23.46 -0.82 13.91
CA ASN A 221 -23.58 0.17 12.83
C ASN A 221 -24.13 -0.47 11.54
N LYS A 222 -23.78 -1.72 11.27
CA LYS A 222 -24.26 -2.48 10.10
C LYS A 222 -25.78 -2.66 10.11
N LYS A 223 -26.39 -2.88 11.28
CA LYS A 223 -27.84 -3.10 11.41
C LYS A 223 -28.65 -1.87 10.98
N GLU A 224 -28.13 -0.67 11.22
CA GLU A 224 -28.79 0.57 10.78
C GLU A 224 -28.81 0.67 9.25
N ALA A 225 -27.67 0.41 8.59
CA ALA A 225 -27.62 0.35 7.12
C ALA A 225 -28.54 -0.74 6.56
N GLU A 226 -28.52 -1.93 7.16
CA GLU A 226 -29.40 -3.03 6.76
C GLU A 226 -30.87 -2.67 6.90
N ALA A 227 -31.27 -1.96 7.97
CA ALA A 227 -32.64 -1.50 8.15
C ALA A 227 -33.07 -0.51 7.06
N ILE A 228 -32.19 0.42 6.69
CA ILE A 228 -32.43 1.35 5.56
C ILE A 228 -32.61 0.54 4.28
N VAL A 229 -31.69 -0.37 3.96
CA VAL A 229 -31.79 -1.15 2.72
C VAL A 229 -33.05 -2.02 2.70
N ARG A 230 -33.40 -2.70 3.81
CA ARG A 230 -34.61 -3.54 3.93
C ARG A 230 -35.89 -2.74 3.68
N LYS A 231 -35.98 -1.50 4.19
CA LYS A 231 -37.12 -0.61 3.93
C LYS A 231 -37.36 -0.41 2.43
N TYR A 232 -36.30 -0.19 1.65
CA TYR A 232 -36.40 0.00 0.20
C TYR A 232 -36.56 -1.33 -0.56
N ASP A 233 -35.99 -2.42 -0.05
CA ASP A 233 -36.19 -3.77 -0.59
C ASP A 233 -37.65 -4.23 -0.49
N VAL A 234 -38.32 -3.96 0.64
CA VAL A 234 -39.76 -4.20 0.81
C VAL A 234 -40.57 -3.42 -0.23
N LYS A 235 -40.22 -2.15 -0.46
CA LYS A 235 -40.87 -1.32 -1.49
C LYS A 235 -40.65 -1.87 -2.90
N SER A 236 -39.45 -2.36 -3.21
CA SER A 236 -39.16 -3.03 -4.49
C SER A 236 -40.02 -4.28 -4.67
N LYS A 237 -40.10 -5.13 -3.65
CA LYS A 237 -40.91 -6.35 -3.64
C LYS A 237 -42.41 -6.07 -3.81
N GLU A 238 -42.92 -5.00 -3.20
CA GLU A 238 -44.31 -4.61 -3.38
C GLU A 238 -44.61 -4.22 -4.84
N LEU A 239 -43.70 -3.46 -5.48
CA LEU A 239 -43.82 -3.13 -6.89
C LEU A 239 -43.70 -4.37 -7.78
N GLU A 240 -42.81 -5.31 -7.45
CA GLU A 240 -42.67 -6.59 -8.18
C GLU A 240 -43.95 -7.43 -8.10
N ASN A 241 -44.61 -7.49 -6.94
CA ASN A 241 -45.88 -8.18 -6.77
C ASN A 241 -47.00 -7.54 -7.60
N GLN A 242 -47.03 -6.20 -7.71
CA GLN A 242 -47.99 -5.51 -8.60
C GLN A 242 -47.74 -5.84 -10.07
N VAL A 243 -46.47 -5.91 -10.49
CA VAL A 243 -46.11 -6.34 -11.85
C VAL A 243 -46.58 -7.76 -12.12
N LEU A 244 -46.34 -8.69 -11.19
CA LEU A 244 -46.77 -10.09 -11.32
C LEU A 244 -48.29 -10.21 -11.49
N ALA A 245 -49.08 -9.50 -10.67
CA ALA A 245 -50.53 -9.51 -10.77
C ALA A 245 -51.02 -8.96 -12.13
N LEU A 246 -50.39 -7.89 -12.62
CA LEU A 246 -50.71 -7.32 -13.95
C LEU A 246 -50.30 -8.26 -15.09
N GLU A 247 -49.17 -8.95 -14.98
CA GLU A 247 -48.72 -9.95 -15.97
C GLU A 247 -49.65 -11.17 -16.01
N GLU A 248 -50.18 -11.61 -14.87
CA GLU A 248 -51.21 -12.66 -14.80
C GLU A 248 -52.53 -12.22 -15.42
N ARG A 249 -52.97 -10.99 -15.14
CA ARG A 249 -54.16 -10.40 -15.78
C ARG A 249 -53.97 -10.27 -17.30
N GLN A 250 -52.81 -9.81 -17.75
CA GLN A 250 -52.45 -9.72 -19.16
C GLN A 250 -52.59 -11.08 -19.85
N LYS A 251 -52.00 -12.14 -19.28
CA LYS A 251 -52.07 -13.51 -19.81
C LYS A 251 -53.52 -14.02 -19.90
N THR A 252 -54.35 -13.70 -18.90
CA THR A 252 -55.75 -14.12 -18.83
C THR A 252 -56.58 -13.52 -19.98
N ILE A 253 -56.36 -12.24 -20.30
CA ILE A 253 -57.03 -11.57 -21.42
C ILE A 253 -56.48 -12.08 -22.75
N GLU A 254 -55.16 -12.26 -22.86
CA GLU A 254 -54.51 -12.73 -24.09
C GLU A 254 -54.98 -14.13 -24.51
N ALA A 255 -55.31 -15.00 -23.54
CA ALA A 255 -55.81 -16.36 -23.76
C ALA A 255 -57.23 -16.46 -24.34
N LYS A 256 -58.01 -15.37 -24.37
CA LYS A 256 -59.36 -15.37 -24.96
C LYS A 256 -59.31 -15.37 -26.50
N GLU A 257 -60.11 -16.23 -27.14
CA GLU A 257 -60.17 -16.35 -28.61
C GLU A 257 -60.74 -15.09 -29.27
N GLU A 258 -61.86 -14.57 -28.76
CA GLU A 258 -62.43 -13.28 -29.14
C GLU A 258 -62.23 -12.26 -28.02
N LYS A 259 -61.77 -11.06 -28.37
CA LYS A 259 -61.50 -9.97 -27.43
C LYS A 259 -62.40 -8.80 -27.75
N THR A 260 -63.05 -8.26 -26.73
CA THR A 260 -63.84 -7.03 -26.82
C THR A 260 -62.93 -5.81 -26.98
N GLN A 261 -63.47 -4.70 -27.47
CA GLN A 261 -62.73 -3.42 -27.56
C GLN A 261 -62.29 -2.93 -26.17
N GLU A 262 -63.07 -3.19 -25.13
CA GLU A 262 -62.75 -2.86 -23.74
C GLU A 262 -61.51 -3.63 -23.26
N GLU A 263 -61.42 -4.93 -23.57
CA GLU A 263 -60.26 -5.77 -23.22
C GLU A 263 -58.99 -5.39 -24.01
N LEU A 264 -59.15 -4.93 -25.26
CA LEU A 264 -58.02 -4.39 -26.04
C LEU A 264 -57.49 -3.09 -25.42
N ASN A 265 -58.38 -2.22 -24.94
CA ASN A 265 -57.99 -1.00 -24.23
C ASN A 265 -57.33 -1.33 -22.88
N GLU A 266 -57.88 -2.29 -22.11
CA GLU A 266 -57.31 -2.77 -20.84
C GLU A 266 -55.90 -3.35 -21.04
N LEU A 267 -55.67 -4.14 -22.10
CA LEU A 267 -54.34 -4.67 -22.43
C LEU A 267 -53.30 -3.59 -22.69
N GLN A 268 -53.70 -2.50 -23.36
CA GLN A 268 -52.80 -1.39 -23.62
C GLN A 268 -52.43 -0.67 -22.32
N GLU A 269 -53.40 -0.43 -21.44
CA GLU A 269 -53.18 0.17 -20.12
C GLU A 269 -52.28 -0.71 -19.23
N ILE A 270 -52.54 -2.02 -19.19
CA ILE A 270 -51.71 -2.99 -18.45
C ILE A 270 -50.25 -2.92 -18.91
N LYS A 271 -49.99 -2.91 -20.22
CA LYS A 271 -48.62 -2.83 -20.77
C LYS A 271 -47.92 -1.54 -20.35
N THR A 272 -48.63 -0.41 -20.39
CA THR A 272 -48.09 0.88 -19.94
C THR A 272 -47.78 0.86 -18.45
N ASN A 273 -48.66 0.30 -17.63
CA ASN A 273 -48.48 0.19 -16.18
C ASN A 273 -47.32 -0.74 -15.80
N ILE A 274 -47.21 -1.91 -16.45
CA ILE A 274 -46.08 -2.83 -16.26
C ILE A 274 -44.75 -2.13 -16.58
N ASN A 275 -44.67 -1.40 -17.70
CA ASN A 275 -43.45 -0.69 -18.07
C ASN A 275 -43.11 0.42 -17.05
N SER A 276 -44.10 1.19 -16.60
CA SER A 276 -43.92 2.20 -15.56
C SER A 276 -43.41 1.59 -14.25
N LEU A 277 -44.02 0.51 -13.78
CA LEU A 277 -43.62 -0.19 -12.55
C LEU A 277 -42.22 -0.78 -12.67
N LYS A 278 -41.86 -1.38 -13.81
CA LYS A 278 -40.50 -1.90 -14.06
C LYS A 278 -39.44 -0.80 -14.01
N GLU A 279 -39.74 0.40 -14.50
CA GLU A 279 -38.85 1.55 -14.36
C GLU A 279 -38.78 2.06 -12.91
N GLN A 280 -39.89 2.05 -12.18
CA GLN A 280 -39.89 2.39 -10.75
C GLN A 280 -39.03 1.42 -9.92
N ILE A 281 -39.14 0.11 -10.17
CA ILE A 281 -38.32 -0.93 -9.54
C ILE A 281 -36.83 -0.66 -9.76
N LYS A 282 -36.42 -0.42 -11.02
CA LYS A 282 -35.02 -0.07 -11.36
C LYS A 282 -34.54 1.23 -10.70
N ALA A 283 -35.46 2.13 -10.36
CA ALA A 283 -35.15 3.42 -9.77
C ALA A 283 -35.14 3.40 -8.24
N VAL A 284 -35.73 2.41 -7.55
CA VAL A 284 -35.88 2.39 -6.07
C VAL A 284 -34.59 2.78 -5.34
N PHE A 285 -33.46 2.13 -5.67
CA PHE A 285 -32.15 2.37 -5.06
C PHE A 285 -31.34 3.49 -5.71
N LYS A 286 -31.90 4.18 -6.72
CA LYS A 286 -31.31 5.38 -7.34
C LYS A 286 -31.95 6.67 -6.82
N ARG A 287 -33.09 6.56 -6.10
CA ARG A 287 -33.80 7.72 -5.57
C ARG A 287 -32.94 8.46 -4.55
N GLU A 288 -33.07 9.78 -4.54
CA GLU A 288 -32.29 10.67 -3.67
C GLU A 288 -32.51 10.39 -2.18
N ASP A 289 -33.74 10.00 -1.79
CA ASP A 289 -34.07 9.66 -0.40
C ASP A 289 -33.24 8.46 0.10
N PHE A 290 -33.15 7.39 -0.69
CA PHE A 290 -32.29 6.24 -0.37
C PHE A 290 -30.82 6.64 -0.23
N GLN A 291 -30.30 7.38 -1.22
CA GLN A 291 -28.90 7.78 -1.24
C GLN A 291 -28.55 8.68 -0.04
N GLN A 292 -29.43 9.61 0.31
CA GLN A 292 -29.24 10.53 1.44
C GLN A 292 -29.34 9.82 2.79
N GLU A 293 -30.27 8.88 2.97
CA GLU A 293 -30.39 8.07 4.20
C GLU A 293 -29.11 7.27 4.44
N ILE A 294 -28.62 6.56 3.42
CA ILE A 294 -27.36 5.80 3.51
C ILE A 294 -26.15 6.72 3.75
N PHE A 295 -26.05 7.83 3.03
CA PHE A 295 -24.89 8.71 3.19
C PHE A 295 -24.87 9.38 4.56
N THR A 296 -26.03 9.75 5.09
CA THR A 296 -26.17 10.30 6.46
C THR A 296 -25.74 9.26 7.50
N TRP A 297 -26.14 8.00 7.34
CA TRP A 297 -25.66 6.90 8.19
C TRP A 297 -24.13 6.76 8.10
N PHE A 298 -23.57 6.79 6.90
CA PHE A 298 -22.15 6.64 6.66
C PHE A 298 -21.34 7.76 7.33
N GLU A 299 -21.70 9.02 7.11
CA GLU A 299 -21.06 10.18 7.73
C GLU A 299 -21.11 10.10 9.27
N LYS A 300 -22.30 9.85 9.84
CA LYS A 300 -22.48 9.71 11.29
C LYS A 300 -21.61 8.61 11.86
N THR A 301 -21.56 7.46 11.20
CA THR A 301 -20.76 6.31 11.63
C THR A 301 -19.27 6.66 11.64
N LEU A 302 -18.76 7.34 10.60
CA LEU A 302 -17.37 7.74 10.54
C LEU A 302 -17.00 8.75 11.64
N ILE A 303 -17.88 9.71 11.93
CA ILE A 303 -17.67 10.72 12.98
C ILE A 303 -17.65 10.05 14.35
N ALA A 304 -18.64 9.21 14.64
CA ALA A 304 -18.80 8.53 15.93
C ALA A 304 -17.63 7.61 16.27
N THR A 305 -17.02 6.99 15.25
CA THR A 305 -15.94 6.00 15.40
C THR A 305 -14.55 6.55 15.08
N ASP A 306 -14.43 7.86 14.89
CA ASP A 306 -13.18 8.53 14.49
C ASP A 306 -12.50 7.88 13.27
N ALA A 307 -13.30 7.47 12.29
CA ALA A 307 -12.84 6.63 11.18
C ALA A 307 -12.28 7.41 9.97
N PHE A 308 -12.14 8.73 10.10
CA PHE A 308 -11.59 9.61 9.06
C PHE A 308 -10.14 9.24 8.72
N GLN A 309 -9.66 9.66 7.55
CA GLN A 309 -8.24 9.56 7.21
C GLN A 309 -7.45 10.58 8.04
N ASP A 310 -6.21 10.27 8.41
CA ASP A 310 -5.42 11.22 9.22
C ASP A 310 -5.07 12.50 8.42
N ILE A 311 -4.93 12.37 7.09
CA ILE A 311 -4.73 13.53 6.19
C ILE A 311 -5.99 14.41 6.05
N TYR A 312 -7.17 13.88 6.38
CA TYR A 312 -8.45 14.59 6.32
C TYR A 312 -9.15 14.51 7.68
N SER A 313 -8.56 15.15 8.70
CA SER A 313 -9.11 15.17 10.07
C SER A 313 -10.56 15.69 10.11
N LYS A 314 -11.43 15.06 10.90
CA LYS A 314 -12.85 15.44 11.07
C LYS A 314 -13.04 16.87 11.57
N GLU A 315 -12.04 17.47 12.22
CA GLU A 315 -12.06 18.86 12.69
C GLU A 315 -12.02 19.83 11.51
N LYS A 316 -11.21 19.53 10.50
CA LYS A 316 -10.92 20.41 9.35
C LYS A 316 -11.71 20.08 8.09
N PHE A 317 -12.20 18.84 7.95
CA PHE A 317 -12.84 18.35 6.74
C PHE A 317 -14.23 17.78 7.03
N ASN A 318 -15.15 17.99 6.08
CA ASN A 318 -16.42 17.30 5.99
C ASN A 318 -16.31 16.21 4.93
N ILE A 319 -17.04 15.11 5.11
CA ILE A 319 -17.23 14.12 4.06
C ILE A 319 -18.49 14.48 3.26
N LYS A 320 -18.41 14.47 1.93
CA LYS A 320 -19.52 14.82 1.05
C LYS A 320 -19.70 13.78 -0.06
N PRO A 321 -20.93 13.64 -0.59
CA PRO A 321 -21.18 12.78 -1.74
C PRO A 321 -20.29 13.14 -2.92
N PHE A 322 -19.71 12.15 -3.59
CA PHE A 322 -18.97 12.36 -4.82
C PHE A 322 -19.78 11.95 -6.04
N ILE A 323 -20.01 12.91 -6.92
CA ILE A 323 -20.80 12.76 -8.15
C ILE A 323 -19.84 12.99 -9.33
N GLU A 324 -19.45 11.91 -10.01
CA GLU A 324 -18.56 11.97 -11.19
C GLU A 324 -19.30 12.38 -12.47
N ASN A 325 -20.57 11.97 -12.59
CA ASN A 325 -21.35 12.03 -13.83
C ASN A 325 -22.73 12.64 -13.58
N SER A 326 -23.40 13.04 -14.66
CA SER A 326 -24.77 13.61 -14.69
C SER A 326 -25.88 12.71 -14.11
N ASN A 327 -25.58 11.46 -13.74
CA ASN A 327 -26.55 10.54 -13.13
C ASN A 327 -26.76 10.78 -11.62
N ASN A 328 -26.06 11.74 -10.99
CA ASN A 328 -26.22 12.13 -9.58
C ASN A 328 -26.20 10.95 -8.58
N GLN A 329 -25.60 9.82 -8.96
CA GLN A 329 -25.59 8.60 -8.15
C GLN A 329 -24.26 8.46 -7.42
N TYR A 330 -24.32 8.52 -6.09
CA TYR A 330 -23.20 8.38 -5.17
C TYR A 330 -23.38 7.22 -4.17
N VAL A 331 -24.57 6.61 -4.10
CA VAL A 331 -24.79 5.32 -3.44
C VAL A 331 -25.32 4.31 -4.45
N SER A 332 -24.80 3.09 -4.41
CA SER A 332 -25.37 1.97 -5.16
C SER A 332 -25.51 0.72 -4.30
N TRP A 333 -26.64 0.04 -4.49
CA TRP A 333 -26.95 -1.23 -3.86
C TRP A 333 -26.96 -2.33 -4.92
N ASN A 334 -26.19 -3.39 -4.70
CA ASN A 334 -26.04 -4.51 -5.62
C ASN A 334 -26.25 -5.85 -4.87
N PRO A 335 -27.49 -6.35 -4.81
CA PRO A 335 -27.77 -7.64 -4.21
C PRO A 335 -27.39 -8.76 -5.20
N LYS A 336 -26.20 -9.35 -5.04
CA LYS A 336 -25.81 -10.56 -5.78
C LYS A 336 -25.85 -11.78 -4.85
N LYS A 337 -26.25 -12.93 -5.38
CA LYS A 337 -26.23 -14.21 -4.63
C LYS A 337 -24.87 -14.43 -3.98
N GLY A 338 -24.79 -14.28 -2.66
CA GLY A 338 -23.60 -14.49 -1.82
C GLY A 338 -22.82 -13.23 -1.44
N LEU A 339 -23.06 -12.07 -2.08
CA LEU A 339 -22.38 -10.79 -1.81
C LEU A 339 -23.35 -9.64 -2.06
N ASN A 340 -23.99 -9.17 -1.00
CA ASN A 340 -24.83 -7.98 -1.05
C ASN A 340 -23.96 -6.74 -0.79
N GLU A 341 -23.65 -5.99 -1.85
CA GLU A 341 -22.68 -4.89 -1.81
C GLU A 341 -23.37 -3.53 -1.76
N LEU A 342 -23.07 -2.75 -0.72
CA LEU A 342 -23.38 -1.34 -0.62
C LEU A 342 -22.14 -0.52 -0.97
N THR A 343 -22.20 0.23 -2.05
CA THR A 343 -21.09 1.10 -2.50
C THR A 343 -21.44 2.56 -2.25
N ILE A 344 -20.50 3.31 -1.69
CA ILE A 344 -20.63 4.73 -1.37
C ILE A 344 -19.47 5.49 -1.99
N LYS A 345 -19.76 6.51 -2.79
CA LYS A 345 -18.80 7.44 -3.38
C LYS A 345 -18.76 8.73 -2.57
N TYR A 346 -17.58 9.15 -2.16
CA TYR A 346 -17.42 10.31 -1.29
C TYR A 346 -16.14 11.09 -1.60
N LEU A 347 -16.05 12.30 -1.06
CA LEU A 347 -14.83 13.11 -1.05
C LEU A 347 -14.78 13.94 0.24
N PHE A 348 -13.59 14.41 0.59
CA PHE A 348 -13.38 15.32 1.72
C PHE A 348 -13.33 16.76 1.23
N ILE A 349 -14.07 17.65 1.86
CA ILE A 349 -14.06 19.10 1.59
C ILE A 349 -13.63 19.82 2.86
N ASN A 350 -12.64 20.71 2.74
CA ASN A 350 -12.21 21.52 3.86
C ASN A 350 -13.35 22.46 4.32
N LYS A 351 -13.54 22.57 5.63
CA LYS A 351 -14.64 23.36 6.22
C LYS A 351 -14.48 24.86 6.05
N GLU A 352 -13.25 25.36 5.94
CA GLU A 352 -12.94 26.79 5.82
C GLU A 352 -12.77 27.21 4.36
N ASN A 353 -12.28 26.30 3.50
CA ASN A 353 -12.03 26.58 2.09
C ASN A 353 -12.46 25.42 1.18
N GLU A 354 -13.66 25.53 0.60
CA GLU A 354 -14.25 24.51 -0.26
C GLU A 354 -13.44 24.18 -1.52
N LYS A 355 -12.47 25.02 -1.91
CA LYS A 355 -11.55 24.72 -3.02
C LYS A 355 -10.56 23.61 -2.68
N ILE A 356 -10.30 23.39 -1.38
CA ILE A 356 -9.44 22.32 -0.89
C ILE A 356 -10.32 21.08 -0.70
N LYS A 357 -10.21 20.16 -1.67
CA LYS A 357 -10.96 18.91 -1.68
C LYS A 357 -10.08 17.73 -2.07
N SER A 358 -10.42 16.54 -1.57
CA SER A 358 -9.79 15.30 -2.00
C SER A 358 -10.23 14.92 -3.41
N GLU A 359 -9.52 13.95 -3.98
CA GLU A 359 -10.06 13.15 -5.08
C GLU A 359 -11.27 12.33 -4.58
N GLY A 360 -12.07 11.86 -5.53
CA GLY A 360 -13.20 11.00 -5.23
C GLY A 360 -12.76 9.60 -4.82
N GLU A 361 -13.38 9.10 -3.76
CA GLU A 361 -13.09 7.79 -3.20
C GLU A 361 -14.34 6.91 -3.16
N ILE A 362 -14.12 5.60 -3.05
CA ILE A 362 -15.16 4.59 -3.03
C ILE A 362 -14.99 3.70 -1.79
N LYS A 363 -16.06 3.54 -1.02
CA LYS A 363 -16.16 2.56 0.06
C LYS A 363 -17.21 1.52 -0.26
N ILE A 364 -16.87 0.25 -0.08
CA ILE A 364 -17.76 -0.89 -0.27
C ILE A 364 -17.96 -1.58 1.08
N PHE A 365 -19.22 -1.89 1.39
CA PHE A 365 -19.63 -2.68 2.54
C PHE A 365 -20.41 -3.91 2.07
N THR A 366 -20.25 -5.03 2.78
CA THR A 366 -21.06 -6.23 2.58
C THR A 366 -22.12 -6.30 3.68
N LEU A 367 -23.39 -6.40 3.32
CA LEU A 367 -24.53 -6.38 4.24
C LEU A 367 -25.30 -7.72 4.26
N ASP A 368 -25.95 -8.07 5.36
CA ASP A 368 -26.77 -9.28 5.48
C ASP A 368 -28.27 -8.91 5.36
N VAL A 369 -28.64 -8.43 4.17
CA VAL A 369 -30.01 -8.02 3.82
C VAL A 369 -30.80 -9.17 3.22
#